data_AF-A0A316D8B6-F1
#
_entry.id   AF-A0A316D8B6-F1
#
_cell.length_a   1.000
_cell.length_b   1.000
_cell.length_c   1.000
_cell.angle_alpha   90.00
_cell.angle_beta   90.00
_cell.angle_gamma   90.00
#
_symmetry.space_group_name_H-M   'P 1'
#
loop_
_entity.id
_entity.type
_entity.pdbx_description
1 polymer ?
#
loop_
_entity_poly.entity_id
_entity_poly.type
_entity_poly.pdbx_seq_one_letter_code
_entity_poly.pdbx_strand_id
1 'polypeptide(L)'
;MSTKPMLPGSKWLKHSIIARSAELRKSLPDSALYSYAQLERYLNRYKTVFVKPTIGGGGHNIFCVKRLEEGGYLVKMERKRMQTSSLRRIHDWITESARQKHRTFMIQQGIDLALWRGRPVDLRTIVQKNHRGDWEVTGMFSKIAGKDLAITNVSAGGTAHSVEEYLTALGYKQTESQAILRSLNSVSLGIARQFGRTYGNATYGLDIGLDRQGKLLLIEANTVPRIDIFLLLKMPRSYARAKKLWDLYSSANDMATKKYRGRQRAEREQRR
;
A
#
# COMPACT_ATOMS: atom_id res chain seq x y z
N MET A 1 17.12 24.23 -13.44
CA MET A 1 16.96 24.50 -12.00
C MET A 1 16.80 23.17 -11.27
N SER A 2 17.79 22.74 -10.49
CA SER A 2 17.75 21.47 -9.75
C SER A 2 16.80 21.60 -8.56
N THR A 3 15.57 21.08 -8.70
CA THR A 3 14.62 21.02 -7.60
C THR A 3 15.14 20.02 -6.57
N LYS A 4 15.36 20.47 -5.33
CA LYS A 4 15.70 19.58 -4.21
C LYS A 4 14.72 18.38 -4.19
N PRO A 5 15.21 17.13 -4.08
CA PRO A 5 14.35 15.96 -4.09
C PRO A 5 13.28 16.07 -3.00
N MET A 6 12.02 15.95 -3.41
CA MET A 6 10.89 16.00 -2.50
C MET A 6 10.90 14.72 -1.64
N LEU A 7 10.27 14.75 -0.48
CA LEU A 7 10.08 13.55 0.31
C LEU A 7 8.67 13.01 0.13
N PRO A 8 8.49 11.68 0.27
CA PRO A 8 7.19 11.04 0.21
C PRO A 8 6.26 11.56 1.31
N GLY A 9 5.47 12.57 0.93
CA GLY A 9 4.70 13.39 1.85
C GLY A 9 3.37 12.78 2.24
N SER A 10 2.63 12.28 1.25
CA SER A 10 1.26 11.78 1.44
C SER A 10 0.97 10.61 0.49
N LYS A 11 0.03 9.74 0.87
CA LYS A 11 -0.54 8.69 0.02
C LYS A 11 -1.10 9.26 -1.28
N TRP A 12 -1.77 10.42 -1.20
CA TRP A 12 -2.27 11.12 -2.37
C TRP A 12 -1.15 11.55 -3.32
N LEU A 13 -0.08 12.16 -2.80
CA LEU A 13 1.06 12.56 -3.61
C LEU A 13 1.75 11.36 -4.28
N LYS A 14 1.91 10.25 -3.55
CA LYS A 14 2.44 9.00 -4.11
C LYS A 14 1.54 8.48 -5.24
N HIS A 15 0.22 8.47 -5.04
CA HIS A 15 -0.75 8.11 -6.08
C HIS A 15 -0.61 9.02 -7.32
N SER A 16 -0.60 10.33 -7.13
CA SER A 16 -0.49 11.31 -8.23
C SER A 16 0.82 11.19 -9.02
N ILE A 17 1.94 10.87 -8.38
CA ILE A 17 3.23 10.64 -9.07
C ILE A 17 3.14 9.44 -10.02
N ILE A 18 2.52 8.34 -9.57
CA ILE A 18 2.35 7.15 -10.41
C ILE A 18 1.32 7.38 -11.51
N ALA A 19 0.23 8.11 -11.22
CA ALA A 19 -0.84 8.40 -12.18
C ALA A 19 -0.38 9.19 -13.42
N ARG A 20 0.74 9.93 -13.30
CA ARG A 20 1.40 10.64 -14.41
C ARG A 20 2.01 9.70 -15.45
N SER A 21 2.34 8.46 -15.08
CA SER A 21 2.81 7.46 -16.04
C SER A 21 1.61 6.76 -16.68
N ALA A 22 1.46 6.89 -18.00
CA ALA A 22 0.39 6.20 -18.75
C ALA A 22 0.45 4.69 -18.57
N GLU A 23 1.65 4.13 -18.55
CA GLU A 23 1.89 2.70 -18.36
C GLU A 23 1.48 2.23 -16.95
N LEU A 24 1.84 2.99 -15.90
CA LEU A 24 1.63 2.56 -14.51
C LEU A 24 0.26 2.93 -13.96
N ARG A 25 -0.47 3.84 -14.61
CA ARG A 25 -1.81 4.27 -14.18
C ARG A 25 -2.79 3.10 -14.08
N LYS A 26 -2.65 2.10 -14.96
CA LYS A 26 -3.45 0.85 -14.93
C LYS A 26 -3.18 0.00 -13.69
N SER A 27 -2.05 0.21 -13.02
CA SER A 27 -1.68 -0.44 -11.77
C SER A 27 -2.07 0.39 -10.54
N LEU A 28 -2.92 1.40 -10.68
CA LEU A 28 -3.48 2.13 -9.55
C LEU A 28 -4.95 1.80 -9.37
N PRO A 29 -5.42 1.60 -8.13
CA PRO A 29 -6.84 1.63 -7.85
C PRO A 29 -7.40 3.05 -8.06
N ASP A 30 -8.61 3.17 -8.61
CA ASP A 30 -9.31 4.48 -8.69
C ASP A 30 -9.29 5.14 -7.31
N SER A 31 -8.79 6.38 -7.26
CA SER A 31 -8.61 7.12 -6.02
C SER A 31 -8.85 8.62 -6.26
N ALA A 32 -9.38 9.31 -5.25
CA ALA A 32 -9.61 10.75 -5.28
C ALA A 32 -9.38 11.35 -3.89
N LEU A 33 -9.21 12.67 -3.82
CA LEU A 33 -9.37 13.38 -2.54
C LEU A 33 -10.81 13.20 -2.05
N TYR A 34 -10.97 13.03 -0.74
CA TYR A 34 -12.27 12.74 -0.15
C TYR A 34 -13.15 13.99 -0.13
N SER A 35 -14.42 13.82 -0.50
CA SER A 35 -15.51 14.76 -0.28
C SER A 35 -16.83 13.99 -0.17
N TYR A 36 -17.92 14.64 0.25
CA TYR A 36 -19.25 14.01 0.25
C TYR A 36 -19.64 13.51 -1.15
N ALA A 37 -19.47 14.36 -2.17
CA ALA A 37 -19.76 14.00 -3.56
C ALA A 37 -18.91 12.81 -4.05
N GLN A 38 -17.63 12.74 -3.65
CA GLN A 38 -16.80 11.59 -3.99
C GLN A 38 -17.22 10.33 -3.23
N LEU A 39 -17.66 10.43 -1.96
CA LEU A 39 -18.19 9.28 -1.23
C LEU A 39 -19.39 8.65 -1.97
N GLU A 40 -20.36 9.49 -2.36
CA GLU A 40 -21.53 9.06 -3.13
C GLU A 40 -21.13 8.45 -4.47
N ARG A 41 -20.32 9.17 -5.28
CA ARG A 41 -19.87 8.69 -6.59
C ARG A 41 -19.17 7.34 -6.51
N TYR A 42 -18.26 7.18 -5.55
CA TYR A 42 -17.53 5.93 -5.37
C TYR A 42 -18.42 4.80 -4.88
N LEU A 43 -19.35 5.06 -3.95
CA LEU A 43 -20.26 4.02 -3.45
C LEU A 43 -21.34 3.63 -4.46
N ASN A 44 -21.63 4.47 -5.46
CA ASN A 44 -22.44 4.08 -6.61
C ASN A 44 -21.67 3.11 -7.52
N ARG A 45 -20.38 3.41 -7.78
CA ARG A 45 -19.53 2.64 -8.69
C ARG A 45 -18.96 1.35 -8.09
N TYR A 46 -18.65 1.33 -6.80
CA TYR A 46 -17.89 0.26 -6.15
C TYR A 46 -18.63 -0.32 -4.94
N LYS A 47 -18.62 -1.65 -4.80
CA LYS A 47 -19.23 -2.36 -3.65
C LYS A 47 -18.54 -2.02 -2.33
N THR A 48 -17.22 -1.78 -2.37
CA THR A 48 -16.41 -1.45 -1.20
C THR A 48 -15.50 -0.28 -1.54
N VAL A 49 -15.38 0.67 -0.62
CA VAL A 49 -14.46 1.80 -0.73
C VAL A 49 -13.69 1.96 0.57
N PHE A 50 -12.45 2.43 0.46
CA PHE A 50 -11.63 2.76 1.60
C PHE A 50 -11.40 4.26 1.68
N VAL A 51 -11.70 4.87 2.82
CA VAL A 51 -11.41 6.27 3.10
C VAL A 51 -10.25 6.31 4.09
N LYS A 52 -9.12 6.87 3.64
CA LYS A 52 -7.83 6.80 4.31
C LYS A 52 -7.26 8.20 4.52
N PRO A 53 -6.61 8.50 5.66
CA PRO A 53 -5.84 9.73 5.80
C PRO A 53 -4.76 9.81 4.72
N THR A 54 -4.64 10.97 4.09
CA THR A 54 -3.60 11.22 3.09
C THR A 54 -2.20 11.13 3.71
N ILE A 55 -2.06 11.47 5.00
CA ILE A 55 -0.83 11.35 5.78
C ILE A 55 -1.07 10.41 6.96
N GLY A 56 -0.09 9.55 7.25
CA GLY A 56 -0.13 8.54 8.30
C GLY A 56 0.27 7.16 7.78
N GLY A 57 0.37 6.17 8.68
CA GLY A 57 0.76 4.80 8.37
C GLY A 57 0.19 3.79 9.37
N GLY A 58 0.50 2.50 9.17
CA GLY A 58 0.13 1.44 10.12
C GLY A 58 -1.33 0.98 10.09
N GLY A 59 -2.12 1.40 9.09
CA GLY A 59 -3.51 0.97 8.96
C GLY A 59 -4.54 1.73 9.81
N HIS A 60 -4.12 2.78 10.51
CA HIS A 60 -4.98 3.53 11.45
C HIS A 60 -5.93 4.52 10.78
N ASN A 61 -7.10 4.72 11.41
CA ASN A 61 -8.17 5.61 10.93
C ASN A 61 -8.58 5.35 9.47
N ILE A 62 -8.50 4.10 9.03
CA ILE A 62 -8.99 3.69 7.72
C ILE A 62 -10.44 3.26 7.87
N PHE A 63 -11.33 3.96 7.19
CA PHE A 63 -12.73 3.57 7.07
C PHE A 63 -12.88 2.63 5.89
N CYS A 64 -13.44 1.45 6.13
CA CYS A 64 -13.95 0.56 5.10
C CYS A 64 -15.46 0.73 5.03
N VAL A 65 -15.96 1.24 3.91
CA VAL A 65 -17.40 1.39 3.67
C VAL A 65 -17.81 0.37 2.63
N LYS A 66 -18.67 -0.57 3.02
CA LYS A 66 -19.19 -1.64 2.16
C LYS A 66 -20.69 -1.43 1.95
N ARG A 67 -21.13 -1.40 0.69
CA ARG A 67 -22.54 -1.43 0.32
C ARG A 67 -23.11 -2.83 0.59
N LEU A 68 -24.25 -2.89 1.24
CA LEU A 68 -24.95 -4.14 1.56
C LEU A 68 -25.95 -4.50 0.45
N GLU A 69 -26.25 -5.79 0.32
CA GLU A 69 -27.14 -6.29 -0.75
C GLU A 69 -28.60 -5.91 -0.48
N GLU A 70 -29.02 -5.93 0.78
CA GLU A 70 -30.35 -5.51 1.24
C GLU A 70 -30.52 -3.98 1.32
N GLY A 71 -29.53 -3.22 0.86
CA GLY A 71 -29.50 -1.76 0.94
C GLY A 71 -28.74 -1.22 2.15
N GLY A 72 -28.33 0.05 2.04
CA GLY A 72 -27.49 0.71 3.02
C GLY A 72 -26.04 0.24 3.04
N TYR A 73 -25.35 0.54 4.14
CA TYR A 73 -23.89 0.48 4.25
C TYR A 73 -23.43 -0.06 5.58
N LEU A 74 -22.37 -0.86 5.56
CA LEU A 74 -21.57 -1.23 6.72
C LEU A 74 -20.27 -0.44 6.68
N VAL A 75 -20.04 0.38 7.70
CA VAL A 75 -18.83 1.15 7.90
C VAL A 75 -18.03 0.53 9.04
N LYS A 76 -16.76 0.23 8.79
CA LYS A 76 -15.82 -0.27 9.80
C LYS A 76 -14.62 0.65 9.90
N MET A 77 -14.17 0.95 11.10
CA MET A 77 -12.94 1.67 11.38
C MET A 77 -12.33 1.13 12.67
N GLU A 78 -11.18 0.46 12.55
CA GLU A 78 -10.54 -0.25 13.67
C GLU A 78 -11.54 -1.19 14.38
N ARG A 79 -11.81 -0.98 15.68
CA ARG A 79 -12.80 -1.77 16.46
C ARG A 79 -14.22 -1.22 16.37
N LYS A 80 -14.41 -0.05 15.75
CA LYS A 80 -15.71 0.61 15.63
C LYS A 80 -16.42 0.14 14.37
N ARG A 81 -17.73 -0.04 14.46
CA ARG A 81 -18.60 -0.36 13.31
C ARG A 81 -19.90 0.41 13.39
N MET A 82 -20.46 0.74 12.23
CA MET A 82 -21.78 1.34 12.09
C MET A 82 -22.46 0.75 10.86
N GLN A 83 -23.73 0.38 10.99
CA GLN A 83 -24.59 0.06 9.86
C GLN A 83 -25.60 1.21 9.69
N THR A 84 -25.74 1.73 8.48
CA THR A 84 -26.65 2.85 8.20
C THR A 84 -27.06 2.88 6.74
N SER A 85 -28.25 3.38 6.43
CA SER A 85 -28.67 3.73 5.08
C SER A 85 -28.28 5.17 4.68
N SER A 86 -27.82 6.00 5.62
CA SER A 86 -27.54 7.42 5.40
C SER A 86 -26.10 7.69 5.03
N LEU A 87 -25.85 8.12 3.79
CA LEU A 87 -24.52 8.61 3.36
C LEU A 87 -24.06 9.80 4.21
N ARG A 88 -24.98 10.67 4.65
CA ARG A 88 -24.67 11.80 5.55
C ARG A 88 -24.07 11.31 6.85
N ARG A 89 -24.65 10.31 7.51
CA ARG A 89 -24.08 9.74 8.76
C ARG A 89 -22.68 9.17 8.58
N ILE A 90 -22.41 8.54 7.43
CA ILE A 90 -21.05 8.05 7.09
C ILE A 90 -20.09 9.23 6.96
N HIS A 91 -20.52 10.26 6.24
CA HIS A 91 -19.73 11.46 6.03
C HIS A 91 -19.42 12.21 7.34
N ASP A 92 -20.41 12.34 8.21
CA ASP A 92 -20.26 13.01 9.50
C ASP A 92 -19.24 12.25 10.37
N TRP A 93 -19.30 10.92 10.41
CA TRP A 93 -18.32 10.12 11.15
C TRP A 93 -16.90 10.29 10.60
N ILE A 94 -16.73 10.29 9.27
CA ILE A 94 -15.42 10.50 8.63
C ILE A 94 -14.90 11.92 8.92
N THR A 95 -15.75 12.93 8.80
CA THR A 95 -15.34 14.34 8.97
C THR A 95 -15.11 14.71 10.42
N GLU A 96 -15.85 14.15 11.37
CA GLU A 96 -15.57 14.25 12.80
C GLU A 96 -14.15 13.72 13.10
N SER A 97 -13.82 12.53 12.58
CA SER A 97 -12.48 11.96 12.71
C SER A 97 -11.40 12.84 12.05
N ALA A 98 -11.73 13.49 10.94
CA ALA A 98 -10.84 14.40 10.23
C ALA A 98 -10.59 15.70 11.00
N ARG A 99 -11.64 16.32 11.54
CA ARG A 99 -11.58 17.57 12.32
C ARG A 99 -10.78 17.41 13.60
N GLN A 100 -11.05 16.35 14.37
CA GLN A 100 -10.32 16.04 15.60
C GLN A 100 -8.80 15.97 15.40
N LYS A 101 -8.34 15.70 14.17
CA LYS A 101 -6.92 15.48 13.86
C LYS A 101 -6.35 16.40 12.79
N HIS A 102 -7.13 17.38 12.30
CA HIS A 102 -6.75 18.29 11.22
C HIS A 102 -6.21 17.56 9.97
N ARG A 103 -6.88 16.48 9.54
CA ARG A 103 -6.38 15.59 8.47
C ARG A 103 -7.19 15.70 7.17
N THR A 104 -6.50 15.76 6.05
CA THR A 104 -7.09 15.50 4.73
C THR A 104 -7.20 14.00 4.48
N PHE A 105 -8.33 13.55 3.93
CA PHE A 105 -8.57 12.15 3.55
C PHE A 105 -8.59 11.99 2.02
N MET A 106 -8.34 10.76 1.59
CA MET A 106 -8.59 10.29 0.23
C MET A 106 -9.56 9.11 0.27
N ILE A 107 -10.32 8.94 -0.80
CA ILE A 107 -11.15 7.78 -1.07
C ILE A 107 -10.49 6.93 -2.15
N GLN A 108 -10.61 5.61 -2.02
CA GLN A 108 -10.01 4.65 -2.93
C GLN A 108 -10.96 3.47 -3.13
N GLN A 109 -11.06 2.95 -4.35
CA GLN A 109 -11.82 1.73 -4.62
C GLN A 109 -11.28 0.56 -3.79
N GLY A 110 -12.18 -0.28 -3.28
CA GLY A 110 -11.80 -1.59 -2.76
C GLY A 110 -11.31 -2.48 -3.90
N ILE A 111 -10.26 -3.25 -3.64
CA ILE A 111 -9.72 -4.22 -4.59
C ILE A 111 -10.30 -5.59 -4.22
N ASP A 112 -10.91 -6.27 -5.18
CA ASP A 112 -11.33 -7.66 -5.03
C ASP A 112 -10.11 -8.57 -5.22
N LEU A 113 -9.32 -8.68 -4.15
CA LEU A 113 -8.08 -9.44 -4.13
C LEU A 113 -8.35 -10.93 -4.37
N ALA A 114 -7.48 -11.57 -5.14
CA ALA A 114 -7.39 -13.02 -5.14
C ALA A 114 -6.99 -13.49 -3.72
N LEU A 115 -7.77 -14.41 -3.17
CA LEU A 115 -7.68 -14.78 -1.76
C LEU A 115 -6.95 -16.10 -1.60
N TRP A 116 -6.02 -16.18 -0.65
CA TRP A 116 -5.47 -17.46 -0.23
C TRP A 116 -6.37 -18.06 0.84
N ARG A 117 -7.11 -19.13 0.52
CA ARG A 117 -8.03 -19.82 1.48
C ARG A 117 -8.97 -18.82 2.18
N GLY A 118 -9.57 -17.91 1.41
CA GLY A 118 -10.49 -16.88 1.91
C GLY A 118 -9.82 -15.67 2.59
N ARG A 119 -8.48 -15.61 2.65
CA ARG A 119 -7.73 -14.53 3.31
C ARG A 119 -7.11 -13.57 2.28
N PRO A 120 -7.22 -12.24 2.49
CA PRO A 120 -6.56 -11.25 1.65
C PRO A 120 -5.04 -11.43 1.60
N VAL A 121 -4.43 -11.17 0.44
CA VAL A 121 -2.98 -11.27 0.21
C VAL A 121 -2.45 -10.00 -0.43
N ASP A 122 -1.33 -9.51 0.12
CA ASP A 122 -0.49 -8.49 -0.52
C ASP A 122 0.80 -9.11 -1.02
N LEU A 123 1.22 -8.77 -2.23
CA LEU A 123 2.55 -9.06 -2.75
C LEU A 123 3.48 -7.91 -2.35
N ARG A 124 4.33 -8.16 -1.35
CA ARG A 124 5.39 -7.22 -0.97
C ARG A 124 6.56 -7.39 -1.92
N THR A 125 6.98 -6.30 -2.53
CA THR A 125 8.24 -6.22 -3.26
C THR A 125 9.14 -5.19 -2.60
N ILE A 126 10.42 -5.51 -2.41
CA ILE A 126 11.44 -4.55 -1.97
C ILE A 126 12.31 -4.25 -3.18
N VAL A 127 12.40 -2.97 -3.52
CA VAL A 127 13.12 -2.46 -4.69
C VAL A 127 14.19 -1.49 -4.21
N GLN A 128 15.42 -1.68 -4.67
CA GLN A 128 16.58 -0.90 -4.23
C GLN A 128 17.42 -0.46 -5.43
N LYS A 129 18.08 0.69 -5.31
CA LYS A 129 19.16 1.04 -6.22
C LYS A 129 20.35 0.10 -6.00
N ASN A 130 20.92 -0.40 -7.08
CA ASN A 130 22.13 -1.21 -7.06
C ASN A 130 23.38 -0.33 -7.13
N HIS A 131 24.56 -0.95 -7.26
CA HIS A 131 25.86 -0.26 -7.33
C HIS A 131 26.04 0.67 -8.54
N ARG A 132 25.25 0.50 -9.59
CA ARG A 132 25.24 1.36 -10.79
C ARG A 132 24.22 2.49 -10.71
N GLY A 133 23.41 2.54 -9.65
CA GLY A 133 22.30 3.49 -9.52
C GLY A 133 20.99 3.00 -10.15
N ASP A 134 20.98 1.84 -10.80
CA ASP A 134 19.79 1.23 -11.38
C ASP A 134 18.91 0.58 -10.34
N TRP A 135 17.59 0.56 -10.57
CA TRP A 135 16.64 -0.13 -9.69
C TRP A 135 16.64 -1.64 -9.95
N GLU A 136 16.71 -2.44 -8.88
CA GLU A 136 16.52 -3.89 -8.89
C GLU A 136 15.55 -4.33 -7.79
N VAL A 137 14.84 -5.43 -8.00
CA VAL A 137 14.04 -6.06 -6.95
C VAL A 137 14.95 -6.97 -6.12
N THR A 138 15.08 -6.69 -4.82
CA THR A 138 15.93 -7.47 -3.90
C THR A 138 15.19 -8.59 -3.18
N GLY A 139 13.86 -8.54 -3.20
CA GLY A 139 13.02 -9.67 -2.82
C GLY A 139 11.54 -9.41 -3.02
N MET A 140 10.80 -10.52 -3.15
CA MET A 140 9.35 -10.54 -3.26
C MET A 140 8.80 -11.63 -2.35
N PHE A 141 7.65 -11.37 -1.74
CA PHE A 141 6.93 -12.37 -0.94
C PHE A 141 5.46 -12.00 -0.83
N SER A 142 4.61 -12.99 -0.60
CA SER A 142 3.20 -12.78 -0.30
C SER A 142 3.00 -12.60 1.21
N LYS A 143 2.13 -11.67 1.63
CA LYS A 143 1.69 -11.47 3.02
C LYS A 143 0.21 -11.82 3.11
N ILE A 144 -0.10 -12.92 3.78
CA ILE A 144 -1.47 -13.36 4.00
C ILE A 144 -1.98 -12.70 5.29
N ALA A 145 -3.09 -11.95 5.21
CA ALA A 145 -3.70 -11.30 6.38
C ALA A 145 -4.07 -12.33 7.46
N GLY A 146 -3.90 -12.00 8.75
CA GLY A 146 -4.32 -12.87 9.87
C GLY A 146 -5.80 -13.32 9.76
N LYS A 147 -6.17 -14.40 10.46
CA LYS A 147 -7.56 -14.88 10.48
C LYS A 147 -8.48 -13.73 10.93
N ASP A 148 -9.56 -13.48 10.18
CA ASP A 148 -10.56 -12.42 10.42
C ASP A 148 -10.07 -10.97 10.30
N LEU A 149 -8.88 -10.72 9.75
CA LEU A 149 -8.35 -9.36 9.54
C LEU A 149 -8.59 -8.86 8.11
N ALA A 150 -9.12 -7.64 8.01
CA ALA A 150 -9.25 -6.93 6.74
C ALA A 150 -7.91 -6.33 6.23
N ILE A 151 -6.83 -6.45 7.00
CA ILE A 151 -5.52 -5.84 6.72
C ILE A 151 -4.42 -6.90 6.85
N THR A 152 -3.59 -6.97 5.82
CA THR A 152 -2.39 -7.79 5.59
C THR A 152 -1.16 -7.29 6.37
N ASN A 153 -1.35 -6.96 7.65
CA ASN A 153 -0.25 -6.58 8.51
C ASN A 153 0.38 -7.83 9.15
N VAL A 154 1.60 -8.18 8.72
CA VAL A 154 2.36 -9.32 9.26
C VAL A 154 2.57 -9.18 10.77
N SER A 155 2.73 -7.95 11.28
CA SER A 155 2.86 -7.72 12.73
C SER A 155 1.56 -7.91 13.52
N ALA A 156 0.44 -8.19 12.84
CA ALA A 156 -0.87 -8.48 13.45
C ALA A 156 -1.29 -9.95 13.26
N GLY A 157 -0.33 -10.87 13.05
CA GLY A 157 -0.61 -12.32 12.91
C GLY A 157 -0.77 -12.79 11.46
N GLY A 158 -0.28 -12.01 10.49
CA GLY A 158 -0.16 -12.47 9.10
C GLY A 158 1.02 -13.42 8.90
N THR A 159 0.91 -14.34 7.94
CA THR A 159 2.02 -15.21 7.51
C THR A 159 2.57 -14.74 6.18
N ALA A 160 3.80 -15.11 5.86
CA ALA A 160 4.38 -14.78 4.57
C ALA A 160 5.01 -16.01 3.92
N HIS A 161 4.85 -16.06 2.60
CA HIS A 161 5.19 -17.18 1.73
C HIS A 161 5.86 -16.65 0.47
N SER A 162 6.42 -17.52 -0.35
CA SER A 162 6.83 -17.13 -1.70
C SER A 162 5.62 -16.65 -2.51
N VAL A 163 5.87 -15.91 -3.59
CA VAL A 163 4.80 -15.49 -4.50
C VAL A 163 4.34 -16.69 -5.33
N GLU A 164 5.27 -17.59 -5.68
CA GLU A 164 5.05 -18.84 -6.38
C GLU A 164 4.07 -19.76 -5.65
N GLU A 165 4.29 -19.97 -4.35
CA GLU A 165 3.37 -20.76 -3.51
C GLU A 165 1.96 -20.16 -3.50
N TYR A 166 1.85 -18.84 -3.47
CA TYR A 166 0.56 -18.13 -3.54
C TYR A 166 -0.14 -18.32 -4.87
N LEU A 167 0.58 -18.13 -5.97
CA LEU A 167 0.00 -18.32 -7.30
C LEU A 167 -0.40 -19.79 -7.53
N THR A 168 0.40 -20.73 -7.04
CA THR A 168 0.10 -22.16 -7.08
C THR A 168 -1.16 -22.48 -6.27
N ALA A 169 -1.31 -21.91 -5.07
CA ALA A 169 -2.50 -22.08 -4.23
C ALA A 169 -3.78 -21.48 -4.84
N LEU A 170 -3.64 -20.53 -5.77
CA LEU A 170 -4.74 -20.00 -6.57
C LEU A 170 -5.06 -20.84 -7.81
N GLY A 171 -4.27 -21.88 -8.10
CA GLY A 171 -4.46 -22.77 -9.25
C GLY A 171 -3.77 -22.32 -10.53
N TYR A 172 -2.90 -21.30 -10.48
CA TYR A 172 -2.12 -20.90 -11.66
C TYR A 172 -1.09 -21.96 -12.03
N LYS A 173 -0.99 -22.25 -13.34
CA LYS A 173 0.05 -23.11 -13.89
C LYS A 173 1.41 -22.41 -13.81
N GLN A 174 2.49 -23.20 -13.89
CA GLN A 174 3.86 -22.66 -13.80
C GLN A 174 4.12 -21.52 -14.79
N THR A 175 3.69 -21.66 -16.05
CA THR A 175 3.89 -20.65 -17.09
C THR A 175 3.16 -19.33 -16.79
N GLU A 176 1.93 -19.40 -16.28
CA GLU A 176 1.12 -18.26 -15.86
C GLU A 176 1.72 -17.57 -14.64
N SER A 177 2.14 -18.36 -13.65
CA SER A 177 2.83 -17.87 -12.46
C SER A 177 4.10 -17.10 -12.82
N GLN A 178 4.89 -17.62 -13.76
CA GLN A 178 6.09 -16.92 -14.25
C GLN A 178 5.74 -15.62 -15.01
N ALA A 179 4.63 -15.58 -15.75
CA ALA A 179 4.18 -14.35 -16.40
C ALA A 179 3.75 -13.28 -15.39
N ILE A 180 3.05 -13.68 -14.32
CA ILE A 180 2.65 -12.79 -13.22
C ILE A 180 3.88 -12.26 -12.48
N LEU A 181 4.86 -13.12 -12.18
CA LEU A 181 6.11 -12.71 -11.53
C LEU A 181 6.91 -11.70 -12.37
N ARG A 182 7.04 -11.93 -13.68
CA ARG A 182 7.67 -10.96 -14.59
C ARG A 182 6.92 -9.63 -14.62
N SER A 183 5.59 -9.69 -14.62
CA SER A 183 4.74 -8.50 -14.59
C SER A 183 4.88 -7.74 -13.27
N LEU A 184 4.90 -8.45 -12.14
CA LEU A 184 5.13 -7.89 -10.81
C LEU A 184 6.50 -7.21 -10.74
N ASN A 185 7.54 -7.86 -11.27
CA ASN A 185 8.89 -7.28 -11.34
C ASN A 185 8.89 -6.00 -12.17
N SER A 186 8.30 -6.04 -13.37
CA SER A 186 8.24 -4.88 -14.26
C SER A 186 7.49 -3.69 -13.62
N VAL A 187 6.30 -3.95 -13.05
CA VAL A 187 5.48 -2.93 -12.36
C VAL A 187 6.25 -2.35 -11.17
N SER A 188 6.87 -3.18 -10.33
CA SER A 188 7.64 -2.72 -9.18
C SER A 188 8.83 -1.84 -9.58
N LEU A 189 9.58 -2.24 -10.61
CA LEU A 189 10.69 -1.44 -11.13
C LEU A 189 10.20 -0.13 -11.76
N GLY A 190 9.10 -0.16 -12.51
CA GLY A 190 8.47 1.03 -13.09
C GLY A 190 8.04 2.03 -12.01
N ILE A 191 7.37 1.56 -10.95
CA ILE A 191 6.97 2.37 -9.80
C ILE A 191 8.21 2.99 -9.11
N ALA A 192 9.25 2.18 -8.86
CA ALA A 192 10.47 2.66 -8.22
C ALA A 192 11.19 3.72 -9.06
N ARG A 193 11.29 3.53 -10.38
CA ARG A 193 11.83 4.54 -11.32
C ARG A 193 11.01 5.83 -11.28
N GLN A 194 9.68 5.72 -11.32
CA GLN A 194 8.79 6.88 -11.30
C GLN A 194 8.91 7.67 -10.00
N PHE A 195 9.00 6.99 -8.85
CA PHE A 195 9.30 7.65 -7.59
C PHE A 195 10.72 8.21 -7.55
N GLY A 196 11.73 7.50 -8.05
CA GLY A 196 13.12 7.93 -8.09
C GLY A 196 13.38 9.21 -8.90
N ARG A 197 12.48 9.58 -9.82
CA ARG A 197 12.49 10.87 -10.52
C ARG A 197 12.05 12.05 -9.65
N THR A 198 11.30 11.79 -8.58
CA THR A 198 10.71 12.82 -7.70
C THR A 198 11.33 12.83 -6.30
N TYR A 199 11.65 11.66 -5.78
CA TYR A 199 12.14 11.44 -4.43
C TYR A 199 13.60 11.00 -4.45
N GLY A 200 14.36 11.44 -3.44
CA GLY A 200 15.78 11.09 -3.27
C GLY A 200 16.03 9.70 -2.65
N ASN A 201 14.98 8.92 -2.38
CA ASN A 201 15.10 7.61 -1.75
C ASN A 201 15.79 6.60 -2.69
N ALA A 202 16.53 5.67 -2.10
CA ALA A 202 17.17 4.56 -2.81
C ALA A 202 16.49 3.20 -2.57
N THR A 203 15.45 3.17 -1.72
CA THR A 203 14.77 1.94 -1.31
C THR A 203 13.26 2.18 -1.20
N TYR A 204 12.46 1.28 -1.77
CA TYR A 204 11.00 1.26 -1.63
C TYR A 204 10.51 -0.14 -1.29
N GLY A 205 9.48 -0.22 -0.45
CA GLY A 205 8.70 -1.44 -0.22
C GLY A 205 7.31 -1.23 -0.77
N LEU A 206 6.93 -1.97 -1.79
CA LEU A 206 5.65 -1.81 -2.48
C LEU A 206 4.74 -2.96 -2.07
N ASP A 207 3.54 -2.64 -1.59
CA ASP A 207 2.45 -3.58 -1.36
C ASP A 207 1.53 -3.54 -2.58
N ILE A 208 1.49 -4.66 -3.32
CA ILE A 208 0.76 -4.79 -4.58
C ILE A 208 -0.27 -5.91 -4.41
N GLY A 209 -1.53 -5.63 -4.74
CA GLY A 209 -2.60 -6.62 -4.79
C GLY A 209 -2.67 -7.28 -6.15
N LEU A 210 -2.92 -8.60 -6.16
CA LEU A 210 -3.38 -9.32 -7.34
C LEU A 210 -4.90 -9.42 -7.26
N ASP A 211 -5.64 -8.81 -8.20
CA ASP A 211 -7.09 -8.94 -8.25
C ASP A 211 -7.53 -10.28 -8.88
N ARG A 212 -8.81 -10.61 -8.77
CA ARG A 212 -9.39 -11.83 -9.35
C ARG A 212 -9.29 -11.91 -10.88
N GLN A 213 -9.00 -10.79 -11.56
CA GLN A 213 -8.80 -10.72 -13.00
C GLN A 213 -7.31 -10.77 -13.38
N GLY A 214 -6.42 -11.04 -12.43
CA GLY A 214 -4.98 -11.14 -12.66
C GLY A 214 -4.26 -9.79 -12.77
N LYS A 215 -4.91 -8.67 -12.47
CA LYS A 215 -4.28 -7.34 -12.51
C LYS A 215 -3.51 -7.07 -11.23
N LEU A 216 -2.37 -6.41 -11.39
CA LEU A 216 -1.49 -5.97 -10.32
C LEU A 216 -1.75 -4.51 -9.98
N LEU A 217 -2.26 -4.26 -8.77
CA LEU A 217 -2.68 -2.94 -8.30
C LEU A 217 -1.85 -2.51 -7.08
N LEU A 218 -1.20 -1.36 -7.14
CA LEU A 218 -0.44 -0.78 -6.04
C LEU A 218 -1.40 -0.35 -4.91
N ILE A 219 -1.31 -1.03 -3.77
CA ILE A 219 -2.08 -0.74 -2.56
C ILE A 219 -1.38 0.36 -1.77
N GLU A 220 -0.08 0.18 -1.51
CA GLU A 220 0.73 1.12 -0.75
C GLU A 220 2.20 1.10 -1.17
N ALA A 221 2.83 2.26 -1.15
CA ALA A 221 4.28 2.40 -1.33
C ALA A 221 4.92 2.93 -0.04
N ASN A 222 5.73 2.09 0.60
CA ASN A 222 6.53 2.43 1.77
C ASN A 222 7.90 2.94 1.31
N THR A 223 8.29 4.10 1.81
CA THR A 223 9.51 4.79 1.37
C THR A 223 10.67 4.65 2.35
N VAL A 224 10.39 4.03 3.50
CA VAL A 224 11.36 3.55 4.47
C VAL A 224 10.91 2.12 4.88
N PRO A 225 10.94 1.16 3.95
CA PRO A 225 10.55 -0.21 4.29
C PRO A 225 11.57 -0.82 5.24
N ARG A 226 11.13 -1.77 6.07
CA ARG A 226 12.09 -2.57 6.86
C ARG A 226 12.60 -3.74 6.02
N ILE A 227 13.92 -3.87 5.95
CA ILE A 227 14.61 -4.98 5.28
C ILE A 227 14.81 -6.19 6.20
N ASP A 228 14.69 -6.00 7.52
CA ASP A 228 14.74 -7.06 8.54
C ASP A 228 13.68 -8.14 8.34
N ILE A 229 12.61 -7.81 7.61
CA ILE A 229 11.55 -8.75 7.26
C ILE A 229 12.11 -9.98 6.53
N PHE A 230 13.18 -9.84 5.73
CA PHE A 230 13.80 -10.99 5.07
C PHE A 230 14.36 -12.02 6.06
N LEU A 231 14.84 -11.61 7.23
CA LEU A 231 15.27 -12.54 8.27
C LEU A 231 14.07 -13.30 8.86
N LEU A 232 12.98 -12.59 9.14
CA LEU A 232 11.74 -13.19 9.66
C LEU A 232 11.16 -14.22 8.69
N LEU A 233 11.38 -14.04 7.38
CA LEU A 233 10.94 -14.94 6.32
C LEU A 233 11.96 -16.00 5.95
N LYS A 234 13.06 -16.14 6.69
CA LYS A 234 14.14 -17.10 6.40
C LYS A 234 14.68 -16.93 4.97
N MET A 235 14.81 -15.69 4.51
CA MET A 235 15.39 -15.31 3.21
C MET A 235 16.77 -14.65 3.37
N PRO A 236 17.81 -15.38 3.86
CA PRO A 236 19.09 -14.78 4.23
C PRO A 236 19.85 -14.17 3.04
N ARG A 237 19.71 -14.73 1.83
CA ARG A 237 20.32 -14.17 0.61
C ARG A 237 19.74 -12.81 0.24
N SER A 238 18.41 -12.68 0.28
CA SER A 238 17.72 -11.40 0.07
C SER A 238 18.08 -10.40 1.17
N TYR A 239 18.17 -10.83 2.43
CA TYR A 239 18.61 -9.97 3.52
C TYR A 239 20.03 -9.44 3.29
N ALA A 240 21.01 -10.32 3.03
CA ALA A 240 22.39 -9.92 2.81
C ALA A 240 22.53 -8.95 1.64
N ARG A 241 21.83 -9.22 0.52
CA ARG A 241 21.80 -8.32 -0.63
C ARG A 241 21.17 -6.98 -0.29
N ALA A 242 19.99 -6.99 0.34
CA ALA A 242 19.25 -5.79 0.69
C ALA A 242 20.01 -4.92 1.69
N LYS A 243 20.69 -5.54 2.66
CA LYS A 243 21.54 -4.85 3.63
C LYS A 243 22.74 -4.20 2.97
N LYS A 244 23.46 -4.91 2.08
CA LYS A 244 24.58 -4.34 1.31
C LYS A 244 24.15 -3.10 0.53
N LEU A 245 23.01 -3.15 -0.15
CA LEU A 245 22.49 -1.99 -0.90
C LEU A 245 21.96 -0.89 0.02
N TRP A 246 21.38 -1.24 1.16
CA TRP A 246 20.95 -0.25 2.14
C TRP A 246 22.14 0.59 2.64
N ASP A 247 23.25 -0.06 2.95
CA ASP A 247 24.45 0.58 3.47
C ASP A 247 25.16 1.44 2.42
N LEU A 248 25.19 0.97 1.16
CA LEU A 248 25.69 1.76 0.02
C LEU A 248 24.96 3.10 -0.14
N TYR A 249 23.67 3.15 0.18
CA TYR A 249 22.85 4.35 0.10
C TYR A 249 22.45 4.90 1.47
N SER A 250 23.26 4.64 2.50
CA SER A 250 22.98 5.02 3.91
C SER A 250 22.58 6.48 4.05
N SER A 251 23.29 7.44 3.43
CA SER A 251 22.93 8.86 3.52
C SER A 251 21.51 9.16 3.01
N ALA A 252 21.12 8.56 1.88
CA ALA A 252 19.79 8.73 1.30
C ALA A 252 18.70 8.04 2.16
N ASN A 253 18.98 6.83 2.62
CA ASN A 253 18.08 6.03 3.43
C ASN A 253 17.90 6.63 4.85
N ASP A 254 18.97 7.15 5.45
CA ASP A 254 18.96 7.78 6.77
C ASP A 254 18.26 9.12 6.75
N MET A 255 18.44 9.92 5.68
CA MET A 255 17.68 11.16 5.50
C MET A 255 16.17 10.86 5.44
N ALA A 256 15.78 9.85 4.66
CA ALA A 256 14.39 9.41 4.60
C ALA A 256 13.89 8.88 5.96
N THR A 257 14.72 8.11 6.67
CA THR A 257 14.39 7.51 7.97
C THR A 257 14.25 8.56 9.07
N LYS A 258 15.21 9.49 9.23
CA LYS A 258 15.18 10.56 10.23
C LYS A 258 13.93 11.41 10.06
N LYS A 259 13.60 11.80 8.83
CA LYS A 259 12.40 12.60 8.57
C LYS A 259 11.11 11.80 8.75
N TYR A 260 11.08 10.52 8.37
CA TYR A 260 9.95 9.64 8.68
C TYR A 260 9.70 9.51 10.19
N ARG A 261 10.76 9.30 10.98
CA ARG A 261 10.69 9.21 12.45
C ARG A 261 10.28 10.55 13.09
N GLY A 262 10.83 11.67 12.63
CA GLY A 262 10.44 13.00 13.08
C GLY A 262 8.96 13.26 12.86
N ARG A 263 8.42 12.84 11.70
CA ARG A 263 7.00 12.97 11.40
C ARG A 263 6.11 12.04 12.23
N GLN A 264 6.52 10.79 12.42
CA GLN A 264 5.85 9.85 13.33
C GLN A 264 5.81 10.38 14.77
N ARG A 265 6.88 11.04 15.23
CA ARG A 265 6.95 11.67 16.54
C ARG A 265 5.98 12.85 16.66
N ALA A 266 6.01 13.78 15.71
CA ALA A 266 5.05 14.89 15.66
C ALA A 266 3.59 14.38 15.61
N GLU A 267 3.32 13.32 14.84
CA GLU A 267 2.00 12.69 14.81
C GLU A 267 1.61 12.01 16.13
N ARG A 268 2.57 11.52 16.94
CA ARG A 268 2.29 10.94 18.26
C ARG A 268 2.09 12.03 19.32
N GLU A 269 2.79 13.14 19.19
CA GLU A 269 2.64 14.31 20.07
C GLU A 269 1.27 14.98 19.84
N GLN A 270 0.79 15.07 18.59
CA GLN A 270 -0.59 15.49 18.27
C GLN A 270 -1.69 14.47 18.67
N ARG A 271 -1.31 13.28 19.17
CA ARG A 271 -2.25 12.25 19.66
C ARG A 271 -2.38 12.25 21.19
N ARG A 272 -1.50 12.96 21.91
CA ARG A 272 -1.57 13.16 23.35
C ARG A 272 -2.35 14.44 23.63
#